data_AF-A0A2V8VXJ9-F1
#
_entry.id   AF-A0A2V8VXJ9-F1
#
_cell.length_a   1.000
_cell.length_b   1.000
_cell.length_c   1.000
_cell.angle_alpha   90.00
_cell.angle_beta   90.00
_cell.angle_gamma   90.00
#
_symmetry.space_group_name_H-M   'P 1'
#
loop_
_entity.id
_entity.type
_entity.pdbx_description
1 polymer ?
#
loop_
_entity_poly.entity_id
_entity_poly.type
_entity_poly.pdbx_seq_one_letter_code
_entity_poly.pdbx_strand_id
1 'polypeptide(L)'
;MTLIDAPVLAFLEKALGHRVQLNEIAGDASTRRFYRVTTGAKTAVLIIHSEPLGSAAPLFSNHRVLESIGVAVPRILASDPAHGLVLTEDLGDATLQKHLLNTASDRRLDEAARLYRQACDLIVRLHRKGAAALRPGDFAATCALDRERFLFELDHFHRHFIIGHRQMTPGPVDDAMLHAFYADLAEECNRLPRVYCHRDFQSRNLMVERGRLRLIDFQDARMGPYTYDAASLLRDSSLDLDPKMAEEMLDRLCRALGAEPEEFRRDFDLAALQRNLKDLGTFGYMASQRGRSEYLEYVPRTIGYIKRTLIRSPGYHLVYPLVERYVIRD
;
A
#
# COMPACT_ATOMS: atom_id res chain seq x y z
N MET A 1 22.63 -22.18 -5.69
CA MET A 1 22.80 -21.04 -6.61
C MET A 1 21.65 -21.08 -7.59
N THR A 2 20.64 -20.25 -7.41
CA THR A 2 19.61 -20.04 -8.42
C THR A 2 20.32 -19.54 -9.66
N LEU A 3 20.26 -20.30 -10.76
CA LEU A 3 20.86 -19.89 -12.04
C LEU A 3 20.25 -18.54 -12.41
N ILE A 4 21.08 -17.51 -12.49
CA ILE A 4 20.69 -16.21 -13.00
C ILE A 4 20.78 -16.31 -14.52
N ASP A 5 19.68 -16.05 -15.21
CA ASP A 5 19.57 -16.26 -16.65
C ASP A 5 20.56 -15.37 -17.42
N ALA A 6 21.05 -15.87 -18.56
CA ALA A 6 22.01 -15.15 -19.41
C ALA A 6 21.57 -13.71 -19.79
N PRO A 7 20.28 -13.43 -20.08
CA PRO A 7 19.82 -12.07 -20.34
C PRO A 7 20.02 -11.12 -19.15
N VAL A 8 19.87 -11.61 -17.92
CA VAL A 8 20.06 -10.80 -16.70
C VAL A 8 21.52 -10.41 -16.55
N LEU A 9 22.45 -11.34 -16.76
CA LEU A 9 23.88 -11.04 -16.69
C LEU A 9 24.30 -10.04 -17.78
N ALA A 10 23.87 -10.25 -19.02
CA ALA A 10 24.18 -9.33 -20.13
C ALA A 10 23.63 -7.91 -19.87
N PHE A 11 22.40 -7.81 -19.34
CA PHE A 11 21.81 -6.54 -18.95
C PHE A 11 22.62 -5.83 -17.85
N LEU A 12 23.00 -6.56 -16.80
CA LEU A 12 23.79 -6.01 -15.70
C LEU A 12 25.20 -5.60 -16.13
N GLU A 13 25.86 -6.39 -16.97
CA GLU A 13 27.17 -6.04 -17.52
C GLU A 13 27.11 -4.75 -18.35
N LYS A 14 26.07 -4.60 -19.17
CA LYS A 14 25.85 -3.37 -19.94
C LYS A 14 25.56 -2.17 -19.04
N ALA A 15 24.78 -2.36 -17.97
CA ALA A 15 24.34 -1.26 -17.10
C ALA A 15 25.39 -0.84 -16.07
N LEU A 16 26.16 -1.78 -15.52
CA LEU A 16 27.03 -1.57 -14.36
C LEU A 16 28.49 -2.02 -14.59
N GLY A 17 28.81 -2.66 -15.72
CA GLY A 17 30.13 -3.23 -16.00
C GLY A 17 30.32 -4.65 -15.45
N HIS A 18 31.56 -5.14 -15.52
CA HIS A 18 31.89 -6.51 -15.09
C HIS A 18 32.02 -6.65 -13.55
N ARG A 19 31.80 -7.87 -13.03
CA ARG A 19 31.87 -8.26 -11.59
C ARG A 19 30.71 -7.74 -10.72
N VAL A 20 29.50 -8.16 -11.03
CA VAL A 20 28.32 -7.94 -10.19
C VAL A 20 28.14 -9.07 -9.16
N GLN A 21 27.76 -8.72 -7.94
CA GLN A 21 27.25 -9.68 -6.95
C GLN A 21 25.75 -9.48 -6.79
N LEU A 22 25.00 -10.57 -6.75
CA LEU A 22 23.54 -10.56 -6.66
C LEU A 22 23.10 -11.24 -5.37
N ASN A 23 22.46 -10.47 -4.50
CA ASN A 23 21.86 -10.95 -3.27
C ASN A 23 20.34 -10.83 -3.39
N GLU A 24 19.63 -11.95 -3.38
CA GLU A 24 18.17 -11.94 -3.41
C GLU A 24 17.63 -11.25 -2.15
N ILE A 25 16.72 -10.29 -2.34
CA ILE A 25 16.04 -9.60 -1.24
C ILE A 25 14.55 -9.95 -1.27
N ALA A 26 13.95 -10.11 -0.10
CA ALA A 26 12.56 -10.51 0.01
C ALA A 26 11.63 -9.45 -0.60
N GLY A 27 10.80 -9.87 -1.57
CA GLY A 27 9.63 -9.11 -2.00
C GLY A 27 8.47 -9.35 -1.02
N ASP A 28 7.91 -8.27 -0.49
CA ASP A 28 6.67 -8.30 0.32
C ASP A 28 5.53 -8.70 -0.64
N ALA A 29 5.11 -9.97 -0.62
CA ALA A 29 4.00 -10.52 -1.41
C ALA A 29 4.07 -10.48 -2.96
N SER A 30 5.16 -9.99 -3.55
CA SER A 30 5.25 -9.78 -5.00
C SER A 30 5.50 -11.06 -5.81
N THR A 31 4.97 -11.13 -7.03
CA THR A 31 5.38 -12.12 -8.05
C THR A 31 6.73 -11.79 -8.68
N ARG A 32 7.23 -10.56 -8.47
CA ARG A 32 8.52 -10.09 -8.96
C ARG A 32 9.64 -10.57 -8.05
N ARG A 33 10.81 -10.78 -8.65
CA ARG A 33 12.03 -11.10 -7.91
C ARG A 33 12.88 -9.86 -7.77
N PHE A 34 13.45 -9.67 -6.58
CA PHE A 34 14.25 -8.51 -6.25
C PHE A 34 15.65 -8.96 -5.86
N TYR A 35 16.65 -8.29 -6.41
CA TYR A 35 18.05 -8.53 -6.08
C TYR A 35 18.74 -7.22 -5.74
N ARG A 36 19.44 -7.17 -4.62
CA ARG A 36 20.46 -6.16 -4.40
C ARG A 36 21.68 -6.53 -5.22
N VAL A 37 22.05 -5.65 -6.14
CA VAL A 37 23.23 -5.76 -6.99
C VAL A 37 24.34 -4.92 -6.39
N THR A 38 25.52 -5.50 -6.19
CA THR A 38 26.72 -4.79 -5.70
C THR A 38 27.80 -4.76 -6.77
N THR A 39 28.37 -3.58 -7.01
CA THR A 39 29.53 -3.35 -7.90
C THR A 39 30.59 -2.49 -7.21
N GLY A 40 31.59 -3.14 -6.62
CA GLY A 40 32.57 -2.45 -5.77
C GLY A 40 31.86 -1.76 -4.60
N ALA A 41 31.92 -0.42 -4.57
CA ALA A 41 31.29 0.40 -3.54
C ALA A 41 29.85 0.88 -3.87
N LYS A 42 29.32 0.56 -5.05
CA LYS A 42 27.97 0.98 -5.48
C LYS A 42 26.97 -0.17 -5.33
N THR A 43 25.74 0.17 -4.97
CA THR A 43 24.61 -0.77 -4.93
C THR A 43 23.44 -0.27 -5.78
N ALA A 44 22.64 -1.21 -6.26
CA ALA A 44 21.41 -1.01 -7.03
C ALA A 44 20.41 -2.12 -6.70
N VAL A 45 19.14 -1.93 -7.02
CA VAL A 45 18.11 -2.97 -6.90
C VAL A 45 17.67 -3.39 -8.30
N LEU A 46 17.86 -4.65 -8.64
CA LEU A 46 17.32 -5.27 -9.84
C LEU A 46 15.93 -5.85 -9.51
N ILE A 47 14.95 -5.47 -10.30
CA ILE A 47 13.58 -5.97 -10.28
C ILE A 47 13.38 -6.80 -11.55
N ILE A 48 12.98 -8.06 -11.38
CA ILE A 48 12.66 -8.97 -12.48
C ILE A 48 11.15 -9.21 -12.47
N HIS A 49 10.49 -8.76 -13.52
CA HIS A 49 9.08 -9.02 -13.78
C HIS A 49 8.90 -10.37 -14.48
N SER A 50 7.80 -11.07 -14.17
CA SER A 50 7.48 -12.36 -14.80
C SER A 50 7.09 -12.23 -16.27
N GLU A 51 6.68 -11.04 -16.69
CA GLU A 51 6.21 -10.73 -18.04
C GLU A 51 6.98 -9.53 -18.61
N PRO A 52 7.14 -9.43 -19.95
CA PRO A 52 7.64 -8.24 -20.61
C PRO A 52 6.87 -6.98 -20.24
N LEU A 53 7.56 -5.85 -20.21
CA LEU A 53 7.01 -4.55 -19.87
C LEU A 53 6.81 -3.70 -21.13
N GLY A 54 5.60 -3.14 -21.29
CA GLY A 54 5.34 -2.10 -22.28
C GLY A 54 5.85 -0.73 -21.83
N SER A 55 5.94 0.23 -22.74
CA SER A 55 6.28 1.63 -22.42
C SER A 55 5.26 2.30 -21.49
N ALA A 56 4.00 1.88 -21.56
CA ALA A 56 2.91 2.31 -20.67
C ALA A 56 2.77 1.42 -19.42
N ALA A 57 3.75 0.56 -19.13
CA ALA A 57 3.68 -0.29 -17.95
C ALA A 57 3.48 0.57 -16.68
N PRO A 58 2.68 0.11 -15.70
CA PRO A 58 2.32 0.91 -14.53
C PRO A 58 3.53 1.48 -13.78
N LEU A 59 4.62 0.71 -13.71
CA LEU A 59 5.89 1.15 -13.12
C LEU A 59 6.46 2.41 -13.79
N PHE A 60 6.67 2.39 -15.11
CA PHE A 60 7.26 3.53 -15.83
C PHE A 60 6.30 4.72 -15.88
N SER A 61 5.01 4.46 -16.08
CA SER A 61 3.97 5.48 -16.09
C SER A 61 3.91 6.25 -14.77
N ASN A 62 3.80 5.53 -13.63
CA ASN A 62 3.69 6.16 -12.32
C ASN A 62 5.01 6.76 -11.83
N HIS A 63 6.15 6.16 -12.19
CA HIS A 63 7.48 6.75 -11.93
C HIS A 63 7.58 8.16 -12.55
N ARG A 64 7.25 8.29 -13.84
CA ARG A 64 7.23 9.56 -14.57
C ARG A 64 6.32 10.61 -13.92
N VAL A 65 5.10 10.20 -13.53
CA VAL A 65 4.15 11.11 -12.88
C VAL A 65 4.72 11.61 -11.56
N LEU A 66 5.20 10.71 -10.71
CA LEU A 66 5.75 11.03 -9.39
C LEU A 66 6.97 11.95 -9.46
N GLU A 67 7.90 11.68 -10.38
CA GLU A 67 9.05 12.56 -10.61
C GLU A 67 8.60 13.96 -11.06
N SER A 68 7.63 14.04 -11.98
CA SER A 68 7.15 15.32 -12.52
C SER A 68 6.47 16.22 -11.47
N ILE A 69 5.91 15.64 -10.42
CA ILE A 69 5.31 16.40 -9.30
C ILE A 69 6.30 16.59 -8.13
N GLY A 70 7.53 16.13 -8.28
CA GLY A 70 8.61 16.26 -7.31
C GLY A 70 8.46 15.33 -6.10
N VAL A 71 7.84 14.16 -6.26
CA VAL A 71 7.87 13.10 -5.25
C VAL A 71 9.17 12.31 -5.43
N ALA A 72 9.90 12.11 -4.34
CA ALA A 72 11.18 11.44 -4.38
C ALA A 72 10.97 9.92 -4.43
N VAL A 73 11.16 9.32 -5.60
CA VAL A 73 11.13 7.87 -5.87
C VAL A 73 12.54 7.37 -6.24
N PRO A 74 12.85 6.06 -6.13
CA PRO A 74 14.10 5.52 -6.67
C PRO A 74 14.30 5.92 -8.14
N ARG A 75 15.50 6.35 -8.50
CA ARG A 75 15.84 6.58 -9.90
C ARG A 75 15.87 5.24 -10.66
N ILE A 76 15.34 5.22 -11.87
CA ILE A 76 15.54 4.11 -12.80
C ILE A 76 16.91 4.31 -13.46
N LEU A 77 17.84 3.39 -13.21
CA LEU A 77 19.21 3.44 -13.70
C LEU A 77 19.34 2.84 -15.10
N ALA A 78 18.62 1.74 -15.34
CA ALA A 78 18.52 1.07 -16.63
C ALA A 78 17.25 0.20 -16.67
N SER A 79 16.81 -0.19 -17.86
CA SER A 79 15.72 -1.16 -18.04
C SER A 79 15.89 -1.93 -19.35
N ASP A 80 15.50 -3.20 -19.34
CA ASP A 80 15.26 -4.01 -20.53
C ASP A 80 13.81 -4.51 -20.47
N PRO A 81 12.86 -3.73 -21.02
CA PRO A 81 11.45 -4.05 -20.93
C PRO A 81 11.07 -5.37 -21.62
N ALA A 82 11.76 -5.77 -22.69
CA ALA A 82 11.47 -7.01 -23.42
C ALA A 82 11.70 -8.25 -22.55
N HIS A 83 12.65 -8.18 -21.62
CA HIS A 83 12.96 -9.24 -20.66
C HIS A 83 12.40 -8.94 -19.24
N GLY A 84 11.59 -7.90 -19.07
CA GLY A 84 10.99 -7.54 -17.79
C GLY A 84 12.01 -7.06 -16.74
N LEU A 85 13.17 -6.54 -17.14
CA LEU A 85 14.25 -6.16 -16.23
C LEU A 85 14.24 -4.65 -15.95
N VAL A 86 14.31 -4.27 -14.68
CA VAL A 86 14.43 -2.87 -14.27
C VAL A 86 15.48 -2.76 -13.17
N LEU A 87 16.46 -1.88 -13.37
CA LEU A 87 17.50 -1.58 -12.40
C LEU A 87 17.23 -0.21 -11.78
N THR A 88 17.11 -0.14 -10.47
CA THR A 88 16.82 1.09 -9.73
C THR A 88 17.92 1.44 -8.74
N GLU A 89 17.94 2.70 -8.33
CA GLU A 89 18.69 3.16 -7.15
C GLU A 89 18.33 2.31 -5.92
N ASP A 90 19.35 1.92 -5.16
CA ASP A 90 19.18 1.23 -3.87
C ASP A 90 19.01 2.25 -2.75
N LEU A 91 17.84 2.23 -2.11
CA LEU A 91 17.51 3.12 -0.98
C LEU A 91 17.88 2.51 0.38
N GLY A 92 18.57 1.37 0.40
CA GLY A 92 18.89 0.62 1.61
C GLY A 92 17.68 -0.16 2.14
N ASP A 93 17.69 -0.45 3.45
CA ASP A 93 16.71 -1.33 4.11
C ASP A 93 15.83 -0.62 5.13
N ALA A 94 16.02 0.69 5.33
CA ALA A 94 15.35 1.48 6.36
C ALA A 94 13.97 1.97 5.89
N THR A 95 12.98 1.08 5.84
CA THR A 95 11.58 1.51 5.75
C THR A 95 11.21 2.36 6.97
N LEU A 96 10.19 3.23 6.87
CA LEU A 96 9.70 4.04 7.98
C LEU A 96 9.31 3.16 9.16
N GLN A 97 8.68 2.02 8.89
CA GLN A 97 8.39 0.99 9.89
C GLN A 97 9.66 0.53 10.63
N LYS A 98 10.66 0.03 9.90
CA LYS A 98 11.91 -0.48 10.48
C LYS A 98 12.69 0.61 11.20
N HIS A 99 12.74 1.82 10.62
CA HIS A 99 13.40 2.97 11.20
C HIS A 99 12.82 3.33 12.57
N LEU A 100 11.49 3.39 12.69
CA LEU A 100 10.84 3.73 13.96
C LEU A 100 10.94 2.60 15.00
N LEU A 101 10.85 1.33 14.58
CA LEU A 101 11.06 0.19 15.48
C LEU A 101 12.49 0.16 16.04
N ASN A 102 13.49 0.56 15.25
CA ASN A 102 14.89 0.63 15.67
C ASN A 102 15.26 1.96 16.35
N THR A 103 14.37 2.94 16.38
CA THR A 103 14.60 4.21 17.08
C THR A 103 14.43 4.01 18.58
N ALA A 104 15.33 4.59 19.37
CA ALA A 104 15.28 4.57 20.83
C ALA A 104 13.95 5.13 21.36
N SER A 105 13.39 4.50 22.40
CA SER A 105 12.03 4.77 22.88
C SER A 105 11.79 6.22 23.29
N ASP A 106 12.79 6.89 23.85
CA ASP A 106 12.77 8.29 24.28
C ASP A 106 12.67 9.27 23.09
N ARG A 107 13.12 8.87 21.90
CA ARG A 107 13.11 9.70 20.68
C ARG A 107 12.07 9.27 19.66
N ARG A 108 11.46 8.08 19.83
CA ARG A 108 10.57 7.47 18.84
C ARG A 108 9.36 8.34 18.52
N LEU A 109 8.74 8.95 19.54
CA LEU A 109 7.52 9.75 19.34
C LEU A 109 7.80 11.01 18.50
N ASP A 110 8.86 11.75 18.84
CA ASP A 110 9.25 12.95 18.09
C ASP A 110 9.67 12.63 16.65
N GLU A 111 10.42 11.54 16.47
CA GLU A 111 10.85 11.08 15.16
C GLU A 111 9.67 10.60 14.31
N ALA A 112 8.72 9.86 14.91
CA ALA A 112 7.49 9.46 14.26
C ALA A 112 6.68 10.69 13.85
N ALA A 113 6.46 11.64 14.75
CA ALA A 113 5.72 12.87 14.44
C ALA A 113 6.38 13.66 13.29
N ARG A 114 7.72 13.75 13.28
CA ARG A 114 8.48 14.41 12.22
C ARG A 114 8.32 13.72 10.87
N LEU A 115 8.42 12.39 10.82
CA LEU A 115 8.33 11.62 9.57
C LEU A 115 6.88 11.50 9.08
N TYR A 116 5.90 11.34 9.96
CA TYR A 116 4.49 11.32 9.58
C TYR A 116 3.99 12.67 9.07
N ARG A 117 4.52 13.79 9.56
CA ARG A 117 4.29 15.11 8.93
C ARG A 117 4.78 15.15 7.48
N GLN A 118 5.97 14.59 7.19
CA GLN A 118 6.46 14.48 5.80
C GLN A 118 5.58 13.56 4.95
N ALA A 119 5.10 12.44 5.52
CA ALA A 119 4.20 11.53 4.84
C ALA A 119 2.87 12.23 4.48
N CYS A 120 2.33 13.05 5.39
CA CYS A 120 1.15 13.88 5.11
C CYS A 120 1.42 14.90 4.00
N ASP A 121 2.59 15.54 3.99
CA ASP A 121 2.97 16.49 2.95
C ASP A 121 3.08 15.83 1.56
N LEU A 122 3.51 14.56 1.53
CA LEU A 122 3.51 13.74 0.31
C LEU A 122 2.08 13.44 -0.17
N ILE A 123 1.16 13.04 0.71
CA ILE A 123 -0.26 12.83 0.36
C ILE A 123 -0.87 14.12 -0.22
N VAL A 124 -0.66 15.27 0.43
CA VAL A 124 -1.15 16.56 -0.05
C VAL A 124 -0.57 16.89 -1.44
N ARG A 125 0.70 16.55 -1.70
CA ARG A 125 1.34 16.73 -3.00
C ARG A 125 0.72 15.83 -4.07
N LEU A 126 0.48 14.56 -3.76
CA LEU A 126 -0.21 13.62 -4.64
C LEU A 126 -1.61 14.14 -5.03
N HIS A 127 -2.39 14.58 -4.05
CA HIS A 127 -3.74 15.12 -4.30
C HIS A 127 -3.72 16.35 -5.19
N ARG A 128 -2.87 17.33 -4.87
CA ARG A 128 -2.88 18.63 -5.54
C ARG A 128 -2.26 18.61 -6.94
N LYS A 129 -1.32 17.70 -7.20
CA LYS A 129 -0.53 17.71 -8.44
C LYS A 129 -0.65 16.45 -9.28
N GLY A 130 -0.99 15.30 -8.69
CA GLY A 130 -0.91 14.01 -9.37
C GLY A 130 -1.86 13.92 -10.57
N ALA A 131 -3.14 14.25 -10.39
CA ALA A 131 -4.13 14.19 -11.47
C ALA A 131 -3.78 15.13 -12.64
N ALA A 132 -3.29 16.35 -12.35
CA ALA A 132 -2.89 17.32 -13.37
C ALA A 132 -1.62 16.92 -14.13
N ALA A 133 -0.80 16.03 -13.57
CA ALA A 133 0.42 15.53 -14.20
C ALA A 133 0.19 14.29 -15.09
N LEU A 134 -1.03 13.75 -15.10
CA LEU A 134 -1.43 12.65 -15.97
C LEU A 134 -1.51 13.10 -17.43
N ARG A 135 -1.09 12.21 -18.32
CA ARG A 135 -1.17 12.32 -19.78
C ARG A 135 -2.13 11.24 -20.30
N PRO A 136 -2.76 11.46 -21.46
CA PRO A 136 -3.51 10.39 -22.12
C PRO A 136 -2.66 9.13 -22.30
N GLY A 137 -3.18 7.99 -21.87
CA GLY A 137 -2.49 6.70 -21.94
C GLY A 137 -1.61 6.35 -20.73
N ASP A 138 -1.44 7.25 -19.76
CA ASP A 138 -0.86 6.85 -18.47
C ASP A 138 -1.77 5.84 -17.76
N PHE A 139 -1.17 4.87 -17.09
CA PHE A 139 -1.89 3.81 -16.37
C PHE A 139 -2.91 4.36 -15.36
N ALA A 140 -2.51 5.31 -14.53
CA ALA A 140 -3.38 5.91 -13.53
C ALA A 140 -4.50 6.77 -14.13
N ALA A 141 -4.40 7.20 -15.40
CA ALA A 141 -5.48 7.89 -16.10
C ALA A 141 -6.57 6.94 -16.60
N THR A 142 -6.28 5.63 -16.70
CA THR A 142 -7.18 4.61 -17.25
C THR A 142 -7.74 3.65 -16.21
N CYS A 143 -7.39 3.84 -14.93
CA CYS A 143 -7.88 2.96 -13.86
C CYS A 143 -8.16 3.73 -12.57
N ALA A 144 -9.07 3.19 -11.77
CA ALA A 144 -9.42 3.74 -10.48
C ALA A 144 -9.66 2.64 -9.43
N LEU A 145 -9.63 3.03 -8.16
CA LEU A 145 -10.36 2.35 -7.10
C LEU A 145 -11.84 2.74 -7.23
N ASP A 146 -12.54 2.01 -8.09
CA ASP A 146 -13.97 2.17 -8.32
C ASP A 146 -14.77 1.06 -7.61
N ARG A 147 -16.09 1.13 -7.74
CA ARG A 147 -17.01 0.16 -7.13
C ARG A 147 -16.64 -1.29 -7.46
N GLU A 148 -16.32 -1.58 -8.71
CA GLU A 148 -15.95 -2.94 -9.15
C GLU A 148 -14.67 -3.39 -8.45
N ARG A 149 -13.65 -2.52 -8.41
CA ARG A 149 -12.40 -2.83 -7.74
C ARG A 149 -12.58 -3.04 -6.24
N PHE A 150 -13.38 -2.22 -5.57
CA PHE A 150 -13.67 -2.37 -4.14
C PHE A 150 -14.42 -3.66 -3.85
N LEU A 151 -15.43 -4.00 -4.65
CA LEU A 151 -16.16 -5.26 -4.52
C LEU A 151 -15.24 -6.47 -4.72
N PHE A 152 -14.36 -6.43 -5.72
CA PHE A 152 -13.37 -7.48 -5.93
C PHE A 152 -12.48 -7.68 -4.70
N GLU A 153 -12.00 -6.59 -4.09
CA GLU A 153 -11.18 -6.66 -2.88
C GLU A 153 -11.95 -7.17 -1.65
N LEU A 154 -13.24 -6.85 -1.54
CA LEU A 154 -14.11 -7.34 -0.47
C LEU A 154 -14.52 -8.81 -0.65
N ASP A 155 -14.72 -9.27 -1.89
CA ASP A 155 -14.89 -10.70 -2.20
C ASP A 155 -13.61 -11.48 -1.89
N HIS A 156 -12.44 -10.92 -2.21
CA HIS A 156 -11.15 -11.49 -1.85
C HIS A 156 -11.02 -11.62 -0.32
N PHE A 157 -11.44 -10.61 0.43
CA PHE A 157 -11.55 -10.68 1.89
C PHE A 157 -12.46 -11.81 2.36
N HIS A 158 -13.68 -11.90 1.84
CA HIS A 158 -14.62 -12.95 2.21
C HIS A 158 -14.03 -14.34 1.96
N ARG A 159 -13.49 -14.57 0.76
CA ARG A 159 -12.93 -15.86 0.35
C ARG A 159 -11.70 -16.26 1.17
N HIS A 160 -10.76 -15.34 1.36
CA HIS A 160 -9.45 -15.72 1.90
C HIS A 160 -9.31 -15.50 3.40
N PHE A 161 -10.05 -14.55 3.98
CA PHE A 161 -10.03 -14.34 5.43
C PHE A 161 -11.13 -15.16 6.13
N ILE A 162 -12.40 -14.97 5.78
CA ILE A 162 -13.52 -15.66 6.47
C ILE A 162 -13.50 -17.16 6.15
N ILE A 163 -13.53 -17.52 4.87
CA ILE A 163 -13.56 -18.94 4.48
C ILE A 163 -12.16 -19.56 4.59
N GLY A 164 -11.13 -18.91 4.05
CA GLY A 164 -9.79 -19.48 3.98
C GLY A 164 -9.05 -19.56 5.32
N HIS A 165 -8.98 -18.45 6.06
CA HIS A 165 -8.19 -18.35 7.28
C HIS A 165 -8.98 -18.68 8.55
N ARG A 166 -10.17 -18.08 8.73
CA ARG A 166 -11.06 -18.36 9.86
C ARG A 166 -11.79 -19.71 9.71
N GLN A 167 -11.77 -20.31 8.52
CA GLN A 167 -12.41 -21.59 8.24
C GLN A 167 -13.92 -21.60 8.57
N MET A 168 -14.57 -20.45 8.38
CA MET A 168 -16.00 -20.28 8.63
C MET A 168 -16.76 -20.20 7.31
N THR A 169 -17.90 -20.88 7.25
CA THR A 169 -18.84 -20.78 6.12
C THR A 169 -20.12 -20.09 6.60
N PRO A 170 -20.38 -18.83 6.22
CA PRO A 170 -21.63 -18.17 6.54
C PRO A 170 -22.84 -18.94 5.97
N GLY A 171 -23.94 -18.98 6.73
CA GLY A 171 -25.20 -19.53 6.23
C GLY A 171 -25.82 -18.59 5.17
N PRO A 172 -26.81 -19.04 4.38
CA PRO A 172 -27.32 -18.27 3.24
C PRO A 172 -27.81 -16.85 3.57
N VAL A 173 -28.42 -16.66 4.75
CA VAL A 173 -28.90 -15.35 5.21
C VAL A 173 -27.73 -14.44 5.59
N ASP A 174 -26.81 -14.95 6.42
CA ASP A 174 -25.62 -14.20 6.86
C ASP A 174 -24.72 -13.83 5.67
N ASP A 175 -24.57 -14.75 4.71
CA ASP A 175 -23.82 -14.53 3.48
C ASP A 175 -24.43 -13.42 2.62
N ALA A 176 -25.75 -13.44 2.41
CA ALA A 176 -26.45 -12.39 1.68
C ALA A 176 -26.33 -11.02 2.36
N MET A 177 -26.40 -10.98 3.70
CA MET A 177 -26.22 -9.75 4.47
C MET A 177 -24.78 -9.21 4.39
N LEU A 178 -23.76 -10.07 4.45
CA LEU A 178 -22.37 -9.68 4.27
C LEU A 178 -22.13 -9.10 2.87
N HIS A 179 -22.66 -9.74 1.82
CA HIS A 179 -22.53 -9.25 0.45
C HIS A 179 -23.29 -7.94 0.22
N ALA A 180 -24.45 -7.75 0.84
CA ALA A 180 -25.15 -6.47 0.82
C ALA A 180 -24.32 -5.36 1.48
N PHE A 181 -23.68 -5.64 2.62
CA PHE A 181 -22.74 -4.73 3.27
C PHE A 181 -21.54 -4.40 2.37
N TYR A 182 -20.95 -5.39 1.69
CA TYR A 182 -19.83 -5.14 0.78
C TYR A 182 -20.23 -4.25 -0.39
N ALA A 183 -21.42 -4.49 -0.96
CA ALA A 183 -21.93 -3.69 -2.06
C ALA A 183 -22.19 -2.24 -1.65
N ASP A 184 -22.75 -2.01 -0.46
CA ASP A 184 -22.97 -0.69 0.10
C ASP A 184 -21.66 0.04 0.38
N LEU A 185 -20.73 -0.60 1.09
CA LEU A 185 -19.42 -0.01 1.41
C LEU A 185 -18.60 0.33 0.16
N ALA A 186 -18.62 -0.54 -0.85
CA ALA A 186 -17.95 -0.29 -2.13
C ALA A 186 -18.56 0.90 -2.88
N GLU A 187 -19.89 1.04 -2.83
CA GLU A 187 -20.60 2.13 -3.47
C GLU A 187 -20.35 3.47 -2.73
N GLU A 188 -20.39 3.48 -1.40
CA GLU A 188 -20.06 4.66 -0.59
C GLU A 188 -18.63 5.13 -0.84
N CYS A 189 -17.65 4.22 -0.85
CA CYS A 189 -16.26 4.58 -1.19
C CYS A 189 -16.12 5.09 -2.62
N ASN A 190 -16.87 4.53 -3.57
CA ASN A 190 -16.83 4.91 -4.98
C ASN A 190 -17.35 6.33 -5.24
N ARG A 191 -18.29 6.82 -4.41
CA ARG A 191 -18.85 8.18 -4.50
C ARG A 191 -17.90 9.27 -4.02
N LEU A 192 -16.89 8.91 -3.23
CA LEU A 192 -15.93 9.87 -2.70
C LEU A 192 -15.13 10.54 -3.84
N PRO A 193 -14.77 11.83 -3.70
CA PRO A 193 -13.94 12.53 -4.67
C PRO A 193 -12.64 11.77 -4.96
N ARG A 194 -12.31 11.65 -6.25
CA ARG A 194 -11.14 10.91 -6.69
C ARG A 194 -9.92 11.80 -6.88
N VAL A 195 -8.79 11.33 -6.40
CA VAL A 195 -7.46 11.95 -6.56
C VAL A 195 -6.45 10.90 -6.99
N TYR A 196 -5.25 11.32 -7.38
CA TYR A 196 -4.16 10.38 -7.62
C TYR A 196 -3.67 9.81 -6.28
N CYS A 197 -3.86 8.52 -6.08
CA CYS A 197 -3.49 7.80 -4.86
C CYS A 197 -2.36 6.81 -5.13
N HIS A 198 -1.48 6.63 -4.16
CA HIS A 198 -0.49 5.56 -4.16
C HIS A 198 -1.15 4.18 -3.96
N ARG A 199 -2.34 4.14 -3.34
CA ARG A 199 -3.12 2.95 -2.99
C ARG A 199 -2.54 2.15 -1.83
N ASP A 200 -1.23 1.94 -1.73
CA ASP A 200 -0.62 1.25 -0.58
C ASP A 200 0.37 2.18 0.16
N PHE A 201 -0.10 3.37 0.54
CA PHE A 201 0.69 4.42 1.22
C PHE A 201 0.91 4.10 2.71
N GLN A 202 1.62 3.02 2.99
CA GLN A 202 1.90 2.51 4.34
C GLN A 202 3.37 2.68 4.72
N SER A 203 3.70 2.55 6.00
CA SER A 203 5.06 2.77 6.53
C SER A 203 6.12 1.84 5.96
N ARG A 204 5.73 0.66 5.43
CA ARG A 204 6.65 -0.23 4.70
C ARG A 204 7.03 0.26 3.30
N ASN A 205 6.20 1.12 2.70
CA ASN A 205 6.40 1.66 1.35
C ASN A 205 7.03 3.07 1.34
N LEU A 206 7.50 3.52 2.51
CA LEU A 206 8.23 4.78 2.69
C LEU A 206 9.63 4.46 3.20
N MET A 207 10.67 4.78 2.44
CA MET A 207 12.07 4.61 2.85
C MET A 207 12.57 5.88 3.55
N VAL A 208 13.32 5.73 4.63
CA VAL A 208 13.96 6.83 5.37
C VAL A 208 15.41 6.94 4.93
N GLU A 209 15.70 7.99 4.16
CA GLU A 209 17.06 8.29 3.69
C GLU A 209 17.47 9.65 4.22
N ARG A 210 18.50 9.69 5.09
CA ARG A 210 19.05 10.93 5.67
C ARG A 210 17.95 11.84 6.26
N GLY A 211 16.99 11.23 6.95
CA GLY A 211 15.87 11.92 7.60
C GLY A 211 14.74 12.38 6.66
N ARG A 212 14.78 12.01 5.38
CA ARG A 212 13.74 12.31 4.39
C ARG A 212 13.06 11.05 3.90
N LEU A 213 11.80 11.18 3.50
CA LEU A 213 11.03 10.07 2.93
C LEU A 213 11.24 9.92 1.42
N ARG A 214 11.41 8.68 0.96
CA ARG A 214 11.41 8.27 -0.44
C ARG A 214 10.30 7.22 -0.65
N LEU A 215 9.48 7.38 -1.68
CA LEU A 215 8.33 6.51 -1.95
C LEU A 215 8.73 5.34 -2.84
N ILE A 216 8.33 4.12 -2.47
CA ILE A 216 8.52 2.89 -3.26
C ILE A 216 7.16 2.20 -3.46
N ASP A 217 7.14 1.15 -4.29
CA ASP A 217 5.93 0.32 -4.52
C ASP A 217 4.74 1.07 -5.17
N PHE A 218 5.06 2.08 -5.99
CA PHE A 218 4.08 3.00 -6.59
C PHE A 218 3.47 2.54 -7.92
N GLN A 219 3.84 1.37 -8.43
CA GLN A 219 3.31 0.87 -9.70
C GLN A 219 1.79 0.65 -9.67
N ASP A 220 1.20 0.46 -8.49
CA ASP A 220 -0.24 0.29 -8.34
C ASP A 220 -0.99 1.61 -8.10
N ALA A 221 -0.28 2.75 -8.11
CA ALA A 221 -0.88 4.07 -8.01
C ALA A 221 -1.89 4.31 -9.14
N ARG A 222 -3.02 4.92 -8.77
CA ARG A 222 -4.22 5.08 -9.61
C ARG A 222 -5.13 6.15 -9.03
N MET A 223 -6.20 6.50 -9.75
CA MET A 223 -7.24 7.36 -9.17
C MET A 223 -7.97 6.64 -8.04
N GLY A 224 -8.25 7.29 -6.91
CA GLY A 224 -8.96 6.68 -5.79
C GLY A 224 -9.51 7.71 -4.81
N PRO A 225 -10.28 7.29 -3.79
CA PRO A 225 -10.86 8.21 -2.83
C PRO A 225 -9.81 9.09 -2.16
N TYR A 226 -10.12 10.38 -2.01
CA TYR A 226 -9.20 11.36 -1.43
C TYR A 226 -8.80 11.09 0.03
N THR A 227 -9.46 10.18 0.74
CA THR A 227 -9.06 9.75 2.10
C THR A 227 -8.29 8.43 2.12
N TYR A 228 -8.10 7.77 0.97
CA TYR A 228 -7.61 6.39 0.91
C TYR A 228 -6.15 6.23 1.35
N ASP A 229 -5.25 7.09 0.85
CA ASP A 229 -3.84 7.07 1.27
C ASP A 229 -3.68 7.51 2.74
N ALA A 230 -4.55 8.41 3.22
CA ALA A 230 -4.57 8.80 4.64
C ALA A 230 -4.99 7.62 5.53
N ALA A 231 -6.03 6.89 5.13
CA ALA A 231 -6.47 5.67 5.80
C ALA A 231 -5.35 4.61 5.83
N SER A 232 -4.66 4.43 4.70
CA SER A 232 -3.50 3.54 4.60
C SER A 232 -2.37 3.88 5.55
N LEU A 233 -2.10 5.17 5.76
CA LEU A 233 -1.01 5.63 6.60
C LEU A 233 -1.36 5.57 8.10
N LEU A 234 -2.57 6.01 8.46
CA LEU A 234 -2.99 6.25 9.84
C LEU A 234 -3.70 5.05 10.48
N ARG A 235 -4.03 4.03 9.69
CA ARG A 235 -4.56 2.74 10.14
C ARG A 235 -3.63 1.59 9.72
N ASP A 236 -2.36 1.90 9.51
CA ASP A 236 -1.32 0.94 9.18
C ASP A 236 -1.21 -0.14 10.27
N SER A 237 -1.48 -1.39 9.90
CA SER A 237 -1.44 -2.51 10.85
C SER A 237 -0.03 -3.02 11.15
N SER A 238 0.97 -2.56 10.41
CA SER A 238 2.37 -2.96 10.53
C SER A 238 3.15 -2.17 11.58
N LEU A 239 2.62 -1.05 12.04
CA LEU A 239 3.24 -0.18 13.04
C LEU A 239 2.21 0.29 14.05
N ASP A 240 2.51 0.18 15.34
CA ASP A 240 1.63 0.67 16.40
C ASP A 240 1.73 2.19 16.53
N LEU A 241 0.83 2.90 15.85
CA LEU A 241 0.81 4.35 15.84
C LEU A 241 0.09 4.88 17.07
N ASP A 242 0.71 5.83 17.77
CA ASP A 242 0.06 6.54 18.88
C ASP A 242 -1.28 7.15 18.43
N PRO A 243 -2.41 6.86 19.10
CA PRO A 243 -3.72 7.33 18.67
C PRO A 243 -3.84 8.85 18.60
N LYS A 244 -3.22 9.58 19.53
CA LYS A 244 -3.27 11.04 19.54
C LYS A 244 -2.52 11.60 18.33
N MET A 245 -1.33 11.06 18.03
CA MET A 245 -0.59 11.43 16.83
C MET A 245 -1.36 11.10 15.55
N ALA A 246 -2.06 9.96 15.48
CA ALA A 246 -2.88 9.60 14.34
C ALA A 246 -4.00 10.64 14.09
N GLU A 247 -4.68 11.08 15.14
CA GLU A 247 -5.71 12.12 15.07
C GLU A 247 -5.13 13.49 14.70
N GLU A 248 -3.95 13.86 15.25
CA GLU A 248 -3.25 15.10 14.87
C GLU A 248 -2.86 15.13 13.40
N MET A 249 -2.42 13.99 12.83
CA MET A 249 -2.10 13.87 11.41
C MET A 249 -3.35 13.90 10.54
N LEU A 250 -4.46 13.31 10.99
CA LEU A 250 -5.75 13.39 10.29
C LEU A 250 -6.24 14.85 10.20
N ASP A 251 -6.22 15.56 11.32
CA ASP A 251 -6.57 16.98 11.38
C ASP A 251 -5.65 17.85 10.52
N ARG A 252 -4.36 17.51 10.49
CA ARG A 252 -3.40 18.18 9.60
C ARG A 252 -3.79 18.00 8.15
N LEU A 253 -4.11 16.77 7.72
CA LEU A 253 -4.50 16.48 6.34
C LEU A 253 -5.80 17.21 5.99
N CYS A 254 -6.80 17.17 6.88
CA CYS A 254 -8.06 17.89 6.71
C CYS A 254 -7.82 19.39 6.41
N ARG A 255 -7.06 20.07 7.29
CA ARG A 255 -6.72 21.49 7.11
C ARG A 255 -5.92 21.75 5.84
N ALA A 256 -4.93 20.90 5.55
CA ALA A 256 -4.08 21.07 4.38
C ALA A 256 -4.84 20.85 3.07
N LEU A 257 -5.86 20.01 3.06
CA LEU A 257 -6.70 19.77 1.89
C LEU A 257 -7.88 20.75 1.77
N GLY A 258 -8.15 21.54 2.83
CA GLY A 258 -9.29 22.45 2.87
C GLY A 258 -10.63 21.71 2.87
N ALA A 259 -10.66 20.51 3.46
CA ALA A 259 -11.87 19.70 3.59
C ALA A 259 -12.63 20.07 4.87
N GLU A 260 -13.95 19.86 4.86
CA GLU A 260 -14.79 20.04 6.05
C GLU A 260 -14.50 18.93 7.08
N PRO A 261 -14.21 19.26 8.36
CA PRO A 261 -13.71 18.30 9.34
C PRO A 261 -14.59 17.07 9.55
N GLU A 262 -15.90 17.25 9.70
CA GLU A 262 -16.86 16.18 9.96
C GLU A 262 -16.99 15.25 8.74
N GLU A 263 -17.05 15.82 7.54
CA GLU A 263 -17.11 15.06 6.28
C GLU A 263 -15.81 14.29 6.04
N PHE A 264 -14.66 14.95 6.22
CA PHE A 264 -13.35 14.32 6.05
C PHE A 264 -13.17 13.12 6.99
N ARG A 265 -13.61 13.26 8.25
CA ARG A 265 -13.55 12.17 9.24
C ARG A 265 -14.47 11.00 8.86
N ARG A 266 -15.70 11.28 8.43
CA ARG A 266 -16.63 10.25 7.94
C ARG A 266 -16.07 9.52 6.72
N ASP A 267 -15.58 10.26 5.73
CA ASP A 267 -15.03 9.70 4.49
C ASP A 267 -13.73 8.93 4.74
N PHE A 268 -12.94 9.36 5.72
CA PHE A 268 -11.77 8.63 6.21
C PHE A 268 -12.16 7.32 6.89
N ASP A 269 -13.18 7.33 7.75
CA ASP A 269 -13.67 6.12 8.41
C ASP A 269 -14.21 5.11 7.38
N LEU A 270 -14.90 5.55 6.32
CA LEU A 270 -15.34 4.70 5.20
C LEU A 270 -14.15 4.05 4.46
N ALA A 271 -13.18 4.86 4.02
CA ALA A 271 -12.00 4.35 3.33
C ALA A 271 -11.15 3.42 4.21
N ALA A 272 -11.04 3.72 5.50
CA ALA A 272 -10.35 2.88 6.47
C ALA A 272 -11.04 1.54 6.67
N LEU A 273 -12.38 1.49 6.72
CA LEU A 273 -13.12 0.25 6.83
C LEU A 273 -12.87 -0.65 5.61
N GLN A 274 -13.06 -0.12 4.41
CA GLN A 274 -12.84 -0.88 3.17
C GLN A 274 -11.40 -1.39 3.09
N ARG A 275 -10.42 -0.50 3.34
CA ARG A 275 -8.99 -0.86 3.26
C ARG A 275 -8.63 -1.96 4.25
N ASN A 276 -9.04 -1.83 5.51
CA ASN A 276 -8.68 -2.80 6.54
C ASN A 276 -9.31 -4.19 6.26
N LEU A 277 -10.51 -4.24 5.68
CA LEU A 277 -11.10 -5.50 5.21
C LEU A 277 -10.28 -6.10 4.05
N LYS A 278 -9.88 -5.29 3.06
CA LYS A 278 -8.96 -5.70 1.99
C LYS A 278 -7.63 -6.24 2.56
N ASP A 279 -7.08 -5.61 3.60
CA ASP A 279 -5.82 -6.03 4.20
C ASP A 279 -5.98 -7.38 4.94
N LEU A 280 -7.07 -7.59 5.67
CA LEU A 280 -7.41 -8.91 6.23
C LEU A 280 -7.50 -9.99 5.14
N GLY A 281 -8.14 -9.69 4.00
CA GLY A 281 -8.16 -10.59 2.86
C GLY A 281 -6.78 -10.98 2.36
N THR A 282 -5.90 -9.98 2.24
CA THR A 282 -4.50 -10.18 1.84
C THR A 282 -3.75 -11.05 2.84
N PHE A 283 -3.90 -10.80 4.15
CA PHE A 283 -3.24 -11.60 5.19
C PHE A 283 -3.78 -13.03 5.21
N GLY A 284 -5.09 -13.22 5.09
CA GLY A 284 -5.72 -14.53 5.00
C GLY A 284 -5.24 -15.32 3.78
N TYR A 285 -5.08 -14.67 2.62
CA TYR A 285 -4.52 -15.28 1.42
C TYR A 285 -3.05 -15.69 1.62
N MET A 286 -2.23 -14.79 2.18
CA MET A 286 -0.81 -15.07 2.43
C MET A 286 -0.62 -16.26 3.39
N ALA A 287 -1.40 -16.29 4.48
CA ALA A 287 -1.33 -17.39 5.44
C ALA A 287 -1.86 -18.70 4.86
N SER A 288 -3.08 -18.70 4.29
CA SER A 288 -3.76 -19.94 3.87
C SER A 288 -3.28 -20.51 2.52
N GLN A 289 -2.88 -19.67 1.57
CA GLN A 289 -2.52 -20.10 0.20
C GLN A 289 -1.02 -20.02 -0.09
N ARG A 290 -0.29 -19.15 0.61
CA ARG A 290 1.16 -18.94 0.39
C ARG A 290 2.02 -19.45 1.53
N GLY A 291 1.43 -19.97 2.62
CA GLY A 291 2.16 -20.49 3.77
C GLY A 291 2.96 -19.45 4.54
N ARG A 292 2.64 -18.16 4.36
CA ARG A 292 3.32 -17.03 5.02
C ARG A 292 2.52 -16.60 6.27
N SER A 293 2.71 -17.33 7.36
CA SER A 293 1.99 -17.10 8.62
C SER A 293 2.39 -15.83 9.34
N GLU A 294 3.54 -15.23 9.02
CA GLU A 294 4.01 -13.96 9.58
C GLU A 294 3.04 -12.80 9.35
N TYR A 295 2.21 -12.84 8.30
CA TYR A 295 1.20 -11.81 8.05
C TYR A 295 0.06 -11.83 9.09
N LEU A 296 -0.12 -12.94 9.82
CA LEU A 296 -1.14 -13.04 10.87
C LEU A 296 -0.82 -12.17 12.08
N GLU A 297 0.44 -11.76 12.26
CA GLU A 297 0.84 -10.81 13.31
C GLU A 297 0.14 -9.44 13.17
N TYR A 298 -0.31 -9.09 11.97
CA TYR A 298 -1.01 -7.83 11.71
C TYR A 298 -2.51 -7.90 11.97
N VAL A 299 -3.11 -9.11 11.93
CA VAL A 299 -4.57 -9.33 12.02
C VAL A 299 -5.20 -8.72 13.28
N PRO A 300 -4.66 -8.90 14.50
CA PRO A 300 -5.28 -8.34 15.70
C PRO A 300 -5.40 -6.82 15.67
N ARG A 301 -4.38 -6.13 15.15
CA ARG A 301 -4.39 -4.66 15.04
C ARG A 301 -5.40 -4.20 13.99
N THR A 302 -5.46 -4.88 12.83
CA THR A 302 -6.44 -4.60 11.78
C THR A 302 -7.88 -4.78 12.28
N ILE A 303 -8.15 -5.86 13.00
CA ILE A 303 -9.46 -6.11 13.65
C ILE A 303 -9.79 -4.99 14.64
N GLY A 304 -8.81 -4.53 15.42
CA GLY A 304 -8.96 -3.39 16.33
C GLY A 304 -9.40 -2.12 15.61
N TYR A 305 -8.83 -1.83 14.43
CA TYR A 305 -9.28 -0.69 13.61
C TYR A 305 -10.71 -0.89 13.09
N ILE A 306 -11.03 -2.05 12.53
CA ILE A 306 -12.38 -2.37 12.02
C ILE A 306 -13.43 -2.20 13.11
N LYS A 307 -13.19 -2.75 14.31
CA LYS A 307 -14.08 -2.60 15.48
C LYS A 307 -14.37 -1.13 15.79
N ARG A 308 -13.30 -0.32 15.94
CA ARG A 308 -13.43 1.11 16.27
C ARG A 308 -14.22 1.86 15.22
N THR A 309 -13.98 1.58 13.95
CA THR A 309 -14.69 2.21 12.84
C THR A 309 -16.15 1.81 12.80
N LEU A 310 -16.49 0.51 12.93
CA LEU A 310 -17.88 0.06 12.92
C LEU A 310 -18.71 0.62 14.08
N ILE A 311 -18.14 0.73 15.29
CA ILE A 311 -18.80 1.35 16.45
C ILE A 311 -19.15 2.82 16.18
N ARG A 312 -18.36 3.50 15.36
CA ARG A 312 -18.53 4.92 15.00
C ARG A 312 -19.37 5.13 13.76
N SER A 313 -19.84 4.06 13.10
CA SER A 313 -20.57 4.13 11.84
C SER A 313 -21.99 3.59 12.00
N PRO A 314 -22.97 4.45 12.38
CA PRO A 314 -24.35 4.04 12.62
C PRO A 314 -24.99 3.25 11.48
N GLY A 315 -24.66 3.58 10.23
CA GLY A 315 -25.16 2.88 9.03
C GLY A 315 -24.78 1.39 8.98
N TYR A 316 -23.73 0.97 9.70
CA TYR A 316 -23.24 -0.41 9.73
C TYR A 316 -23.54 -1.15 11.04
N HIS A 317 -24.35 -0.59 11.94
CA HIS A 317 -24.71 -1.27 13.19
C HIS A 317 -25.41 -2.62 12.97
N LEU A 318 -26.20 -2.75 11.89
CA LEU A 318 -26.91 -4.00 11.58
C LEU A 318 -25.98 -5.12 11.12
N VAL A 319 -24.82 -4.81 10.52
CA VAL A 319 -23.83 -5.82 10.11
C VAL A 319 -22.84 -6.15 11.23
N TYR A 320 -22.77 -5.32 12.28
CA TYR A 320 -21.82 -5.51 13.37
C TYR A 320 -21.87 -6.92 14.00
N PRO A 321 -23.04 -7.53 14.30
CA PRO A 321 -23.07 -8.89 14.84
C PRO A 321 -22.48 -9.96 13.89
N LEU A 322 -22.60 -9.75 12.58
CA LEU A 322 -22.02 -10.65 11.57
C LEU A 322 -20.51 -10.48 11.50
N VAL A 323 -20.01 -9.24 11.44
CA VAL A 323 -18.57 -8.97 11.49
C VAL A 323 -17.98 -9.46 12.80
N GLU A 324 -18.71 -9.30 13.91
CA GLU A 324 -18.32 -9.81 15.21
C GLU A 324 -18.10 -11.33 15.16
N ARG A 325 -19.10 -12.05 14.63
CA ARG A 325 -19.10 -13.52 14.51
C ARG A 325 -18.02 -14.06 13.59
N TYR A 326 -17.87 -13.49 12.39
CA TYR A 326 -17.07 -14.08 11.31
C TYR A 326 -15.65 -13.53 11.18
N VAL A 327 -15.37 -12.37 11.79
CA VAL A 327 -14.11 -11.64 11.57
C VAL A 327 -13.37 -11.41 12.88
N ILE A 328 -14.12 -10.99 13.90
CA ILE A 328 -13.60 -10.44 15.15
C ILE A 328 -13.36 -11.51 16.22
N ARG A 329 -14.29 -12.46 16.38
CA ARG A 329 -14.16 -13.53 17.37
C ARG A 329 -13.16 -14.56 16.87
N ASP A 330 -12.46 -15.17 17.82
CA ASP A 330 -11.49 -16.23 17.55
C ASP A 330 -12.14 -17.60 17.45
#